data_AF-A0A141R9E0-F1
#
_entry.id   AF-A0A141R9E0-F1
#
_cell.length_a   1.000
_cell.length_b   1.000
_cell.length_c   1.000
_cell.angle_alpha   90.00
_cell.angle_beta   90.00
_cell.angle_gamma   90.00
#
_symmetry.space_group_name_H-M   'P 1'
#
loop_
_entity.id
_entity.type
_entity.pdbx_description
1 polymer ?
#
loop_
_entity_poly.entity_id
_entity_poly.type
_entity_poly.pdbx_seq_one_letter_code
_entity_poly.pdbx_strand_id
1 'polypeptide(L)' 'MEDKLVTLAIHTFEKAQILKTILETEGIEVYIHNVNQIQPVVSAGVRVRIKESDLPHA' A
#
# COMPACT_ATOMS: atom_id res chain seq x y z
N MET A 1 -20.31 6.61 3.93
CA MET A 1 -19.94 5.27 3.44
C MET A 1 -18.56 4.98 4.02
N GLU A 2 -18.31 3.80 4.58
CA GLU A 2 -16.96 3.46 5.07
C GLU A 2 -15.98 3.47 3.91
N ASP A 3 -14.85 4.17 4.07
CA ASP A 3 -13.74 4.15 3.12
C ASP A 3 -13.09 2.75 3.14
N LYS A 4 -13.67 1.84 2.34
CA LYS A 4 -13.19 0.47 2.24
C LYS A 4 -11.82 0.47 1.57
N LEU A 5 -10.78 0.11 2.34
CA LEU A 5 -9.42 -0.02 1.84
C LEU A 5 -9.19 -1.41 1.23
N VAL A 6 -8.67 -1.45 0.00
CA VAL A 6 -8.29 -2.67 -0.72
C VAL A 6 -6.79 -2.80 -0.82
N THR A 7 -6.26 -4.01 -1.01
CA THR A 7 -4.81 -4.22 -1.22
C THR A 7 -4.52 -4.12 -2.71
N LEU A 8 -3.68 -3.15 -3.08
CA LEU A 8 -3.22 -2.94 -4.46
C LEU A 8 -2.01 -3.83 -4.78
N ALA A 9 -1.04 -3.89 -3.87
CA ALA A 9 0.21 -4.64 -4.08
C ALA A 9 0.84 -5.10 -2.77
N ILE A 10 1.76 -6.07 -2.85
CA ILE A 10 2.65 -6.46 -1.76
C ILE A 10 4.10 -6.35 -2.25
N HIS A 11 4.89 -5.52 -1.58
CA HIS A 11 6.27 -5.21 -1.96
C HIS A 11 7.19 -5.13 -0.74
N THR A 12 8.50 -5.02 -0.97
CA THR A 12 9.42 -4.55 0.08
C THR A 12 9.05 -3.12 0.47
N PHE A 13 9.39 -2.71 1.69
CA PHE A 13 9.08 -1.36 2.18
C PHE A 13 9.61 -0.27 1.25
N GLU A 14 10.84 -0.39 0.76
CA GLU A 14 11.45 0.56 -0.18
C GLU A 14 10.64 0.71 -1.48
N LYS A 15 10.29 -0.41 -2.12
CA LYS A 15 9.47 -0.39 -3.34
C LYS A 15 8.05 0.14 -3.08
N ALA A 16 7.48 -0.17 -1.92
CA ALA A 16 6.18 0.35 -1.52
C ALA A 16 6.19 1.86 -1.27
N GLN A 17 7.28 2.42 -0.72
CA GLN A 17 7.44 3.88 -0.58
C GLN A 17 7.47 4.57 -1.94
N ILE A 18 8.22 4.01 -2.90
CA ILE A 18 8.25 4.54 -4.28
C ILE A 18 6.84 4.54 -4.89
N LEU A 19 6.13 3.41 -4.82
CA LEU A 19 4.77 3.29 -5.35
C LEU A 19 3.80 4.27 -4.66
N LYS A 20 3.92 4.42 -3.33
CA LYS A 20 3.15 5.37 -2.55
C LYS A 20 3.36 6.80 -3.06
N THR A 21 4.61 7.24 -3.24
CA THR A 21 4.90 8.61 -3.72
C THR A 21 4.31 8.88 -5.11
N ILE A 22 4.38 7.90 -6.02
CA ILE A 22 3.80 8.05 -7.37
C ILE A 22 2.28 8.23 -7.28
N LEU A 23 1.59 7.33 -6.58
CA LEU A 23 0.13 7.36 -6.44
C LEU A 23 -0.35 8.62 -5.69
N GLU A 24 0.34 9.04 -4.64
CA GLU A 24 0.01 10.27 -3.91
C GLU A 24 0.21 11.52 -4.76
N THR A 25 1.17 11.52 -5.70
CA THR A 25 1.36 12.61 -6.67
C THR A 25 0.19 12.72 -7.65
N GLU A 26 -0.43 11.58 -7.99
CA GLU A 26 -1.66 11.50 -8.79
C GLU A 26 -2.93 11.77 -7.96
N GLY A 27 -2.80 12.11 -6.67
CA GLY A 27 -3.92 12.42 -5.78
C GLY A 27 -4.62 11.18 -5.18
N ILE A 28 -4.00 10.00 -5.29
CA ILE A 28 -4.53 8.75 -4.72
C ILE A 28 -3.94 8.54 -3.32
N GLU A 29 -4.81 8.40 -2.32
CA GLU A 29 -4.39 8.21 -0.93
C GLU A 29 -3.93 6.76 -0.70
N VAL A 30 -2.70 6.59 -0.19
CA VAL A 30 -2.07 5.27 -0.04
C VAL A 30 -1.67 4.96 1.41
N TYR A 31 -2.03 3.76 1.85
CA TYR A 31 -1.71 3.22 3.17
C TYR A 31 -0.75 2.04 3.06
N ILE A 32 0.34 2.07 3.82
CA ILE A 32 1.30 0.96 3.90
C ILE A 32 1.06 0.17 5.20
N HIS A 33 0.91 -1.15 5.10
CA HIS A 33 0.66 -2.03 6.24
C HIS A 33 1.59 -3.24 6.23
N ASN A 34 2.37 -3.46 7.29
CA ASN A 34 3.32 -4.57 7.38
C ASN A 34 2.61 -5.93 7.37
N VAL A 35 3.08 -6.90 6.58
CA VAL A 35 2.47 -8.25 6.53
C VAL A 35 2.81 -9.12 7.76
N ASN A 36 3.87 -8.79 8.49
CA ASN A 36 4.36 -9.54 9.65
C ASN A 36 4.70 -8.59 10.81
N GLN A 37 4.02 -8.72 11.95
CA GLN A 37 4.37 -8.04 13.22
C GLN A 37 5.25 -8.91 14.15
N ILE A 38 5.46 -10.21 13.84
CA ILE A 38 5.90 -11.21 14.85
C ILE A 38 7.26 -11.87 14.52
N GLN A 39 7.86 -11.67 13.34
CA GLN A 39 9.16 -12.32 13.01
C GLN A 39 10.13 -11.41 12.25
N PRO A 40 11.45 -11.46 12.57
CA PRO A 40 12.48 -10.71 11.89
C PRO A 40 12.84 -11.41 10.57
N VAL A 41 11.94 -11.33 9.58
CA VAL A 41 12.26 -11.80 8.24
C VAL A 41 12.96 -10.66 7.49
N VAL A 42 14.10 -10.97 6.87
CA VAL A 42 15.03 -10.06 6.17
C VAL A 42 14.37 -9.27 5.03
N SER A 43 13.12 -9.58 4.68
CA SER A 43 12.30 -8.81 3.74
C SER A 43 10.83 -8.89 4.14
N ALA A 44 10.45 -8.21 5.22
CA ALA A 44 9.05 -8.06 5.60
C ALA A 44 8.31 -7.34 4.45
N GLY A 45 7.44 -8.08 3.76
CA GLY A 45 6.56 -7.50 2.76
C GLY A 45 5.59 -6.51 3.42
N VAL A 46 5.19 -5.49 2.69
CA VAL A 46 4.17 -4.54 3.12
C VAL A 46 3.05 -4.51 2.09
N ARG A 47 1.82 -4.43 2.57
CA ARG A 47 0.64 -4.20 1.75
C ARG A 47 0.55 -2.72 1.44
N VAL A 48 0.46 -2.40 0.17
CA VAL A 48 0.07 -1.09 -0.34
C VAL A 48 -1.44 -1.14 -0.51
N ARG A 49 -2.16 -0.25 0.17
CA ARG A 49 -3.62 -0.20 0.16
C ARG A 49 -4.11 1.17 -0.27
N ILE A 50 -5.22 1.20 -0.99
CA ILE A 50 -5.91 2.41 -1.48
C ILE A 50 -7.40 2.29 -1.18
N LYS A 51 -8.15 3.38 -1.34
CA LYS A 51 -9.63 3.30 -1.29
C LYS A 51 -10.12 2.50 -2.49
N GLU A 52 -11.15 1.67 -2.28
CA GLU A 52 -11.75 0.85 -3.35
C GLU A 52 -12.25 1.72 -4.52
N SER A 53 -12.68 2.96 -4.24
CA SER A 53 -13.08 3.95 -5.24
C SER A 53 -11.97 4.34 -6.21
N ASP A 54 -10.71 4.25 -5.77
CA ASP A 54 -9.55 4.68 -6.56
C ASP A 54 -8.99 3.54 -7.41
N LEU A 55 -9.47 2.30 -7.23
CA LEU A 55 -9.01 1.11 -7.95
C LEU A 55 -9.04 1.27 -9.49
N PRO A 56 -10.06 1.89 -10.13
CA PRO A 56 -10.06 2.10 -11.57
C PRO A 56 -9.02 3.11 -12.08
N HIS A 57 -8.50 3.96 -11.19
CA HIS A 57 -7.59 5.06 -11.50
C HIS A 57 -6.14 4.80 -11.07
N ALA A 58 -5.88 3.71 -10.33
CA ALA A 58 -4.60 3.36 -9.72
C ALA A 58 -3.72 2.44 -10.59
#